data_AF-A0A967GD40-F1
#
_entry.id   AF-A0A967GD40-F1
#
_cell.length_a   1.000
_cell.length_b   1.000
_cell.length_c   1.000
_cell.angle_alpha   90.00
_cell.angle_beta   90.00
_cell.angle_gamma   90.00
#
_symmetry.space_group_name_H-M   'P 1'
#
loop_
_entity.id
_entity.type
_entity.pdbx_description
1 polymer ?
#
loop_
_entity_poly.entity_id
_entity_poly.type
_entity_poly.pdbx_seq_one_letter_code
_entity_poly.pdbx_strand_id
1 'polypeptide(L)'
;YRETIRSGSKAQGRYKKQTGGRGQYGDCWLELRPNGQEERLAFESAIVGGVIPRTYIPAVEKGVAEAMQKGVVAGFPVIGVAATVYDGSYHDVDSSEMAFK
;
A
#
# COMPACT_ATOMS: atom_id res chain seq x y z
N TYR A 1 -15.32 -17.64 -5.21
CA TYR A 1 -15.90 -16.35 -4.80
C TYR A 1 -14.81 -15.29 -4.79
N ARG A 2 -15.18 -14.00 -4.90
CA ARG A 2 -14.24 -12.87 -4.94
C ARG A 2 -14.82 -11.73 -4.09
N GLU A 3 -13.94 -10.90 -3.56
CA GLU A 3 -14.30 -9.72 -2.76
C GLU A 3 -14.05 -8.44 -3.56
N THR A 4 -14.79 -7.37 -3.25
CA THR A 4 -14.56 -6.05 -3.86
C THR A 4 -15.06 -4.96 -2.92
N ILE A 5 -14.57 -3.74 -3.11
CA ILE A 5 -15.03 -2.56 -2.36
C ILE A 5 -16.16 -1.87 -3.12
N ARG A 6 -17.09 -1.25 -2.39
CA ARG A 6 -18.21 -0.48 -2.99
C ARG A 6 -17.99 1.03 -2.97
N SER A 7 -17.14 1.50 -2.07
CA SER A 7 -16.88 2.91 -1.83
C SER A 7 -15.40 3.14 -1.75
N GLY A 8 -14.95 4.33 -2.17
CA GLY A 8 -13.57 4.72 -1.98
C GLY A 8 -13.27 5.08 -0.53
N SER A 9 -12.04 4.86 -0.10
CA SER A 9 -11.56 5.25 1.23
C SER A 9 -10.10 5.65 1.19
N LYS A 10 -9.71 6.55 2.10
CA LYS A 10 -8.32 6.93 2.33
C LYS A 10 -7.87 6.37 3.65
N ALA A 11 -6.68 5.76 3.68
CA ALA A 11 -6.11 5.19 4.89
C ALA A 11 -4.60 5.42 4.96
N GLN A 12 -4.09 5.54 6.17
CA GLN A 12 -2.66 5.57 6.45
C GLN A 12 -2.18 4.17 6.83
N GLY A 13 -1.14 3.70 6.14
CA GLY A 13 -0.35 2.52 6.50
C GLY A 13 0.98 2.95 7.10
N ARG A 14 1.11 2.84 8.43
CA ARG A 14 2.36 3.16 9.14
C ARG A 14 2.94 1.92 9.80
N TYR A 15 4.15 1.56 9.38
CA TYR A 15 4.96 0.52 9.99
C TYR A 15 6.15 1.14 10.70
N LYS A 16 6.15 1.09 12.03
CA LYS A 16 7.30 1.51 12.85
C LYS A 16 7.66 0.38 13.80
N LYS A 17 8.81 -0.25 13.58
CA LYS A 17 9.34 -1.28 14.47
C LYS A 17 10.80 -1.00 14.80
N GLN A 18 11.11 -0.93 16.09
CA GLN A 18 12.45 -0.77 16.60
C GLN A 18 12.79 -2.00 17.44
N THR A 19 13.50 -2.95 16.82
CA THR A 19 14.18 -4.04 17.53
C THR A 19 15.62 -3.57 17.75
N GLY A 20 16.28 -3.93 18.86
CA GLY A 20 17.56 -3.35 19.35
C GLY A 20 18.78 -3.26 18.41
N GLY A 21 18.63 -3.47 17.10
CA GLY A 21 19.52 -3.05 16.02
C GLY A 21 18.85 -2.01 15.09
N ARG A 22 18.94 -2.22 13.76
CA ARG A 22 18.42 -1.29 12.74
C ARG A 22 16.88 -1.20 12.80
N GLY A 23 16.33 0.01 12.81
CA GLY A 23 14.90 0.24 12.82
C GLY A 23 14.27 -0.07 11.47
N GLN A 24 12.96 -0.28 11.49
CA GLN A 24 12.12 -0.41 10.30
C GLN A 24 11.06 0.68 10.34
N TYR A 25 11.04 1.52 9.30
CA TYR A 25 10.10 2.61 9.15
C TYR A 25 9.53 2.69 7.73
N GLY A 26 8.22 2.57 7.60
CA GLY A 26 7.48 2.86 6.39
C GLY A 26 6.20 3.61 6.74
N ASP A 27 5.90 4.67 6.02
CA ASP A 27 4.66 5.43 6.18
C ASP A 27 4.13 5.81 4.80
N CYS A 28 2.92 5.36 4.49
CA CYS A 28 2.28 5.65 3.22
C CYS A 28 0.79 5.91 3.41
N TRP A 29 0.25 6.81 2.58
CA TRP A 29 -1.17 7.08 2.49
C TRP A 29 -1.69 6.55 1.17
N LEU A 30 -2.68 5.68 1.28
CA LEU A 30 -3.32 5.02 0.17
C LEU A 30 -4.77 5.48 0.06
N GLU A 31 -5.17 5.79 -1.16
CA GLU A 31 -6.57 5.95 -1.54
C GLU A 31 -6.98 4.70 -2.32
N LEU A 32 -7.94 3.97 -1.78
CA LEU A 32 -8.55 2.82 -2.45
C LEU A 32 -9.85 3.27 -3.10
N ARG A 33 -10.06 2.91 -4.37
CA ARG A 33 -11.31 3.18 -5.10
C ARG A 33 -11.77 1.96 -5.89
N PRO A 34 -13.09 1.75 -6.04
CA PRO A 34 -13.59 0.68 -6.90
C PRO A 34 -13.25 0.96 -8.37
N ASN A 35 -12.73 -0.04 -9.06
CA ASN A 35 -12.30 0.01 -10.47
C ASN A 35 -13.00 -1.06 -11.32
N GLY A 36 -14.33 -1.03 -11.34
CA GLY A 36 -15.12 -1.78 -12.34
C GLY A 36 -14.96 -3.30 -12.36
N GLN A 37 -14.56 -3.94 -11.24
CA GLN A 37 -14.33 -5.39 -11.14
C GLN A 37 -13.18 -5.95 -12.00
N GLU A 38 -12.22 -5.11 -12.41
CA GLU A 38 -11.02 -5.61 -13.09
C GLU A 38 -10.21 -6.57 -12.22
N GLU A 39 -9.66 -7.63 -12.83
CA GLU A 39 -8.90 -8.65 -12.08
C GLU A 39 -7.52 -8.14 -11.64
N ARG A 40 -7.02 -7.07 -12.28
CA ARG A 40 -5.73 -6.46 -11.99
C ARG A 40 -5.89 -5.27 -11.05
N LEU A 41 -5.00 -5.18 -10.07
CA LEU A 41 -4.82 -3.96 -9.27
C LEU A 41 -4.37 -2.82 -10.19
N ALA A 42 -5.15 -1.74 -10.22
CA ALA A 42 -4.73 -0.49 -10.83
C ALA A 42 -3.98 0.33 -9.78
N PHE A 43 -2.65 0.36 -9.85
CA PHE A 43 -1.82 1.12 -8.92
C PHE A 43 -1.32 2.41 -9.57
N GLU A 44 -1.47 3.54 -8.87
CA GLU A 44 -1.01 4.85 -9.33
C GLU A 44 -0.21 5.57 -8.24
N SER A 45 0.88 6.22 -8.62
CA SER A 45 1.65 7.06 -7.71
C SER A 45 1.39 8.54 -7.96
N ALA A 46 0.70 9.19 -7.03
CA ALA A 46 0.47 10.63 -6.97
C ALA A 46 1.41 11.33 -5.96
N ILE A 47 2.53 10.69 -5.58
CA ILE A 47 3.54 11.26 -4.67
C ILE A 47 4.12 12.55 -5.26
N VAL A 48 4.04 13.64 -4.51
CA VAL A 48 4.64 14.94 -4.86
C VAL A 48 5.76 15.28 -3.87
N GLY A 49 6.79 16.00 -4.31
CA GLY A 49 7.83 16.54 -3.43
C GLY A 49 8.83 15.51 -2.86
N GLY A 50 8.76 14.25 -3.27
CA GLY A 50 9.71 13.22 -2.85
C GLY A 50 9.51 12.72 -1.41
N VAL A 51 8.32 12.90 -0.84
CA VAL A 51 7.96 12.42 0.52
C VAL A 51 8.09 10.91 0.70
N ILE A 52 8.06 10.15 -0.40
CA ILE A 52 8.50 8.77 -0.46
C ILE A 52 9.44 8.62 -1.67
N PRO A 53 10.65 8.07 -1.47
CA PRO A 53 11.53 7.73 -2.57
C PRO A 53 10.85 6.79 -3.58
N ARG A 54 11.00 7.10 -4.87
CA ARG A 54 10.45 6.31 -5.98
C ARG A 54 10.92 4.85 -6.00
N THR A 55 12.01 4.55 -5.31
CA THR A 55 12.54 3.19 -5.09
C THR A 55 11.64 2.34 -4.20
N TYR A 56 10.86 2.95 -3.29
CA TYR A 56 9.96 2.21 -2.38
C TYR A 56 8.53 2.09 -2.89
N ILE A 57 8.11 2.91 -3.86
CA ILE A 57 6.81 2.82 -4.52
C ILE A 57 6.47 1.40 -5.02
N PRO A 58 7.36 0.67 -5.73
CA PRO A 58 7.06 -0.70 -6.15
C PRO A 58 6.94 -1.69 -4.98
N ALA A 59 7.52 -1.41 -3.81
CA ALA A 59 7.34 -2.23 -2.62
C ALA A 59 5.92 -2.05 -2.06
N VAL A 60 5.41 -0.82 -2.05
CA VAL A 60 4.01 -0.51 -1.67
C VAL A 60 3.03 -1.22 -2.61
N GLU A 61 3.24 -1.15 -3.93
CA GLU A 61 2.38 -1.83 -4.91
C GLU A 61 2.32 -3.35 -4.64
N LYS A 62 3.48 -3.97 -4.40
CA LYS A 62 3.56 -5.41 -4.08
C LYS A 62 2.85 -5.73 -2.76
N GLY A 63 3.02 -4.90 -1.73
CA GLY A 63 2.32 -5.04 -0.45
C GLY A 63 0.81 -5.00 -0.61
N VAL A 64 0.29 -4.05 -1.38
CA VAL A 64 -1.14 -3.94 -1.69
C VAL A 64 -1.63 -5.16 -2.50
N ALA A 65 -0.89 -5.57 -3.53
CA ALA A 65 -1.25 -6.74 -4.33
C ALA A 65 -1.28 -8.04 -3.52
N GLU A 66 -0.32 -8.24 -2.61
CA GLU A 66 -0.30 -9.39 -1.69
C GLU A 66 -1.44 -9.32 -0.67
N ALA A 67 -1.73 -8.15 -0.11
CA ALA A 67 -2.87 -7.96 0.80
C ALA A 67 -4.21 -8.27 0.10
N MET A 68 -4.34 -7.94 -1.18
CA MET A 68 -5.53 -8.26 -1.96
C MET A 68 -5.72 -9.75 -2.23
N GLN A 69 -4.69 -10.58 -2.14
CA GLN A 69 -4.86 -12.04 -2.29
C GLN A 69 -5.69 -12.64 -1.14
N LYS A 70 -5.67 -12.00 0.04
CA LYS A 70 -6.39 -12.44 1.24
C LYS A 70 -7.42 -11.39 1.67
N GLY A 71 -8.62 -11.51 1.12
CA GLY A 71 -9.75 -10.64 1.46
C GLY A 71 -10.12 -10.66 2.94
N VAL A 72 -10.68 -9.55 3.40
CA VAL A 72 -10.94 -9.31 4.83
C VAL A 72 -12.22 -10.02 5.30
N VAL A 73 -13.17 -10.29 4.40
CA VAL A 73 -14.49 -10.85 4.77
C VAL A 73 -14.43 -12.37 4.86
N ALA A 74 -13.91 -13.04 3.84
CA ALA A 74 -13.91 -14.50 3.77
C ALA A 74 -12.58 -15.08 3.26
N GLY A 75 -11.53 -14.26 3.16
CA GLY A 75 -10.22 -14.68 2.68
C GLY A 75 -10.19 -14.91 1.16
N PHE A 76 -11.20 -14.46 0.42
CA PHE A 76 -11.19 -14.56 -1.04
C PHE A 76 -10.39 -13.42 -1.65
N PRO A 77 -9.82 -13.61 -2.85
CA PRO A 77 -9.08 -12.55 -3.52
C PRO A 77 -9.98 -11.35 -3.79
N VAL A 78 -9.47 -10.17 -3.46
CA VAL A 78 -10.09 -8.88 -3.73
C VAL A 78 -9.76 -8.47 -5.17
N ILE A 79 -10.78 -8.09 -5.94
CA ILE A 79 -10.65 -7.63 -7.33
C ILE A 79 -11.35 -6.28 -7.53
N GLY A 80 -11.01 -5.61 -8.61
CA GLY A 80 -11.64 -4.36 -9.03
C GLY A 80 -11.34 -3.21 -8.10
N VAL A 81 -10.10 -3.12 -7.62
CA VAL A 81 -9.64 -2.05 -6.74
C VAL A 81 -8.52 -1.30 -7.44
N ALA A 82 -8.66 0.02 -7.48
CA ALA A 82 -7.58 0.94 -7.76
C ALA A 82 -6.97 1.44 -6.44
N ALA A 83 -5.65 1.49 -6.36
CA ALA A 83 -4.91 2.00 -5.22
C ALA A 83 -4.00 3.14 -5.68
N THR A 84 -4.21 4.33 -5.12
CA THR A 84 -3.36 5.49 -5.40
C THR A 84 -2.56 5.84 -4.16
N VAL A 85 -1.23 5.81 -4.25
CA VAL A 85 -0.36 6.34 -3.19
C VAL A 85 -0.15 7.83 -3.43
N TYR A 86 -0.55 8.68 -2.50
CA TYR A 86 -0.53 10.14 -2.69
C TYR A 86 0.33 10.88 -1.66
N ASP A 87 0.56 10.30 -0.50
CA ASP A 87 1.33 10.93 0.58
C ASP A 87 2.04 9.86 1.43
N GLY A 88 2.87 10.29 2.38
CA GLY A 88 3.61 9.40 3.26
C GLY A 88 4.86 10.05 3.84
N SER A 89 5.71 9.22 4.42
CA SER A 89 6.97 9.67 5.01
C SER A 89 7.97 8.52 5.01
N TYR A 90 9.25 8.87 4.91
CA TYR A 90 10.35 7.92 5.05
C TYR A 90 11.37 8.42 6.07
N HIS A 91 12.23 7.51 6.52
CA HIS A 91 13.34 7.81 7.40
C HIS A 91 14.63 7.33 6.71
N ASP A 92 15.64 8.19 6.64
CA ASP A 92 16.83 7.94 5.81
C ASP A 92 17.57 6.64 6.19
N VAL A 93 17.63 6.33 7.49
CA VAL A 93 18.38 5.18 8.02
C VAL A 93 17.51 3.95 8.30
N ASP A 94 16.26 4.19 8.71
CA ASP A 94 15.35 3.13 9.17
C ASP A 94 14.35 2.69 8.11
N SER A 95 14.23 3.42 6.99
CA SER A 95 13.38 2.97 5.89
C SER A 95 14.02 1.87 5.06
N SER A 96 13.20 0.89 4.72
CA SER A 96 13.57 -0.22 3.86
C SER A 96 12.40 -0.62 2.99
N GLU A 97 12.67 -1.28 1.85
CA GLU A 97 11.61 -1.83 0.99
C GLU A 97 10.66 -2.73 1.77
N MET A 98 11.18 -3.49 2.74
CA MET A 98 10.37 -4.40 3.55
C MET A 98 9.51 -3.70 4.60
N ALA A 99 9.81 -2.46 4.95
CA ALA A 99 8.97 -1.64 5.82
C ALA A 99 7.84 -0.92 5.05
N PHE A 100 8.03 -0.68 3.75
CA PHE A 100 7.03 -0.09 2.85
C PHE A 100 6.11 -1.11 2.18
N LYS A 101 6.51 -2.39 2.20
CA LYS A 101 5.68 -3.51 1.78
C LYS A 101 4.69 -3.90 2.88
#